data_AF-A0A9P1HZH8-F1
#
_entry.id   AF-A0A9P1HZH8-F1
#
_cell.length_a   1.000
_cell.length_b   1.000
_cell.length_c   1.000
_cell.angle_alpha   90.00
_cell.angle_beta   90.00
_cell.angle_gamma   90.00
#
_symmetry.space_group_name_H-M   'P 1'
#
loop_
_entity.id
_entity.type
_entity.pdbx_description
1 polymer ?
#
loop_
_entity_poly.entity_id
_entity_poly.type
_entity_poly.pdbx_seq_one_letter_code
_entity_poly.pdbx_strand_id
1 'polypeptide(L)' 'MSGRDQAVQHAKKQVEQLRGERNMRRTPISQTAADLVRYTQELSTDDALITGFPNDKMNPYRPKSSFQCNLI' A
#
# COMPACT_ATOMS: atom_id res chain seq x y z
N MET A 1 12.45 27.96 -31.82
CA MET A 1 11.16 27.24 -32.00
C MET A 1 10.07 28.13 -31.44
N SER A 2 8.98 28.35 -32.16
CA SER A 2 7.87 29.19 -31.67
C SER A 2 7.22 28.54 -30.45
N GLY A 3 6.70 29.32 -29.51
CA GLY A 3 5.95 28.78 -28.35
C GLY A 3 4.76 27.91 -28.77
N ARG A 4 4.20 28.18 -29.96
CA ARG A 4 3.17 27.33 -30.59
C ARG A 4 3.70 25.94 -30.93
N ASP A 5 4.92 25.83 -31.44
CA ASP A 5 5.53 24.54 -31.80
C ASP A 5 5.77 23.68 -30.56
N GLN A 6 6.22 24.30 -29.46
CA GLN A 6 6.42 23.61 -28.18
C GLN A 6 5.09 23.08 -27.61
N ALA A 7 4.02 23.89 -27.66
CA ALA A 7 2.69 23.46 -27.21
C ALA A 7 2.17 22.27 -28.04
N VAL A 8 2.37 22.28 -29.37
CA VAL A 8 1.99 21.17 -30.24
C VAL A 8 2.78 19.90 -29.94
N GLN A 9 4.10 20.01 -29.68
CA GLN A 9 4.92 18.85 -29.32
C GLN A 9 4.51 18.26 -27.97
N HIS A 10 4.19 19.11 -26.99
CA HIS A 10 3.68 18.66 -25.69
C HIS A 10 2.36 17.90 -25.85
N ALA A 11 1.42 18.45 -26.61
CA ALA A 11 0.12 17.81 -26.87
C ALA A 11 0.28 16.44 -27.55
N LYS A 12 1.19 16.31 -28.53
CA LYS A 12 1.49 15.02 -29.18
C LYS A 12 2.00 13.99 -28.17
N LYS A 13 2.95 14.38 -27.31
CA LYS A 13 3.49 13.49 -26.27
C LYS A 13 2.40 13.01 -25.32
N GLN A 14 1.50 13.91 -24.91
CA GLN A 14 0.39 13.56 -24.03
C GLN A 14 -0.61 12.60 -24.70
N VAL A 15 -0.93 12.82 -25.98
CA VAL A 15 -1.79 11.90 -26.74
C VAL A 15 -1.19 10.50 -26.82
N GLU A 16 0.11 10.38 -27.06
CA GLU A 16 0.79 9.08 -27.09
C GLU A 16 0.77 8.38 -25.72
N GLN A 17 0.96 9.12 -24.62
CA GLN A 17 0.84 8.57 -23.27
C GLN A 17 -0.59 8.07 -22.98
N LEU A 18 -1.62 8.84 -23.31
CA LEU A 18 -3.02 8.43 -23.11
C LEU A 18 -3.41 7.21 -23.97
N ARG A 19 -2.87 7.11 -25.20
CA ARG A 19 -3.05 5.92 -26.04
C ARG A 19 -2.46 4.67 -25.38
N GLY A 20 -1.29 4.79 -24.75
CA GLY A 20 -0.69 3.74 -23.95
C GLY A 20 -1.58 3.30 -22.78
N GLU A 21 -2.04 4.25 -21.96
CA GLU A 21 -2.87 3.97 -20.78
C GLU A 21 -4.24 3.38 -21.12
N ARG A 22 -4.84 3.82 -22.23
CA ARG A 22 -6.07 3.23 -22.74
C ARG A 22 -5.90 1.73 -22.98
N ASN A 23 -4.79 1.35 -23.60
CA ASN A 23 -4.51 -0.01 -24.06
C ASN A 23 -4.02 -0.95 -22.93
N MET A 24 -3.89 -0.45 -21.70
CA MET A 24 -3.59 -1.30 -20.55
C MET A 24 -4.71 -2.30 -20.30
N ARG A 25 -4.33 -3.57 -20.11
CA ARG A 25 -5.26 -4.63 -19.74
C ARG A 25 -5.78 -4.38 -18.32
N ARG A 26 -7.11 -4.44 -18.15
CA ARG A 26 -7.77 -4.28 -16.86
C ARG A 26 -8.34 -5.62 -16.41
N THR A 27 -8.33 -5.85 -15.10
CA THR A 27 -9.03 -6.97 -14.46
C THR A 27 -10.39 -6.48 -13.92
N PRO A 28 -11.41 -7.35 -13.85
CA PRO A 28 -12.66 -7.00 -13.18
C PRO A 28 -12.42 -6.63 -11.72
N ILE A 29 -13.12 -5.59 -11.24
CA ILE A 29 -12.98 -5.13 -9.85
C ILE A 29 -13.38 -6.23 -8.87
N SER A 30 -14.38 -7.05 -9.20
CA SER A 30 -14.80 -8.19 -8.39
C SER A 30 -13.65 -9.18 -8.15
N GLN A 31 -12.87 -9.48 -9.19
CA GLN A 31 -11.70 -10.36 -9.09
C GLN A 31 -10.61 -9.71 -8.24
N THR A 32 -10.24 -8.47 -8.55
CA THR A 32 -9.17 -7.77 -7.82
C THR A 32 -9.53 -7.58 -6.33
N ALA A 33 -10.80 -7.29 -6.01
CA ALA A 33 -11.26 -7.19 -4.64
C ALA A 33 -11.18 -8.54 -3.92
N ALA A 34 -11.58 -9.64 -4.56
CA ALA A 34 -11.48 -10.97 -3.98
C ALA A 34 -10.01 -11.37 -3.72
N ASP A 35 -9.10 -11.02 -4.64
CA ASP A 35 -7.67 -11.28 -4.47
C ASP A 35 -7.06 -10.48 -3.31
N LEU A 36 -7.43 -9.20 -3.16
CA LEU A 36 -7.01 -8.37 -2.02
C LEU A 36 -7.55 -8.92 -0.69
N VAL A 37 -8.84 -9.29 -0.64
CA VAL A 37 -9.44 -9.89 0.56
C VAL A 37 -8.71 -11.17 0.93
N ARG A 38 -8.49 -12.07 -0.02
CA ARG A 38 -7.77 -13.34 0.19
C ARG A 38 -6.37 -13.09 0.76
N TYR A 39 -5.61 -12.20 0.14
CA TYR A 39 -4.26 -11.85 0.60
C TYR A 39 -4.25 -11.34 2.05
N THR A 40 -5.16 -10.42 2.38
CA THR A 40 -5.24 -9.87 3.74
C THR A 40 -5.67 -10.93 4.76
N GLN A 41 -6.57 -11.84 4.40
CA GLN A 41 -7.00 -12.92 5.28
C GLN A 41 -5.89 -13.94 5.53
N GLU A 42 -5.15 -14.33 4.50
CA GLU A 42 -4.02 -15.27 4.60
C GLU A 42 -2.93 -14.76 5.54
N LEU A 43 -2.64 -13.47 5.53
CA LEU A 43 -1.62 -12.86 6.40
C LEU A 43 -2.16 -12.34 7.74
N SER A 44 -3.48 -12.31 7.92
CA SER A 44 -4.09 -11.69 9.09
C SER A 44 -3.64 -12.32 10.41
N THR A 45 -3.33 -13.62 10.42
CA THR A 45 -2.89 -14.34 11.63
C THR A 45 -1.49 -13.93 12.08
N ASP A 46 -0.65 -13.53 11.13
CA ASP A 46 0.76 -13.19 11.33
C ASP A 46 0.95 -11.69 11.61
N ASP A 47 -0.11 -10.89 11.43
CA ASP A 47 -0.11 -9.47 11.73
C ASP A 47 -0.28 -9.25 13.24
N ALA A 48 0.84 -8.93 13.90
CA ALA A 48 0.88 -8.66 15.34
C ALA A 48 0.03 -7.46 15.77
N LEU A 49 -0.35 -6.55 14.86
CA LEU A 49 -1.25 -5.44 15.17
C LEU A 49 -2.72 -5.85 15.14
N ILE A 50 -3.04 -6.97 14.47
CA ILE A 50 -4.39 -7.53 14.41
C ILE A 50 -4.58 -8.61 15.49
N THR A 51 -3.68 -9.59 15.56
CA THR A 51 -3.80 -10.73 16.49
C THR A 51 -3.15 -10.50 17.85
N GLY A 52 -2.32 -9.46 17.97
CA GLY A 52 -1.47 -9.26 19.13
C GLY A 52 -0.24 -10.16 19.12
N PHE A 53 0.72 -9.86 19.99
CA PHE A 53 1.89 -10.72 20.15
C PHE A 53 1.50 -12.01 20.92
N PRO A 54 1.97 -13.20 20.49
CA PRO A 54 1.66 -14.46 21.18
C PRO A 54 2.03 -14.51 22.67
N ASN A 55 3.01 -13.69 23.07
CA ASN A 55 3.33 -13.44 24.46
C ASN A 55 4.02 -12.09 24.60
N ASP A 56 3.99 -11.51 25.81
CA ASP A 56 4.59 -10.20 26.09
C ASP A 56 6.06 -10.12 25.69
N LYS A 57 6.83 -11.21 25.85
CA LYS A 57 8.27 -11.24 25.54
C LYS A 57 8.58 -11.06 24.05
N MET A 58 7.65 -11.44 23.17
CA MET A 58 7.76 -11.27 21.73
C MET A 58 7.48 -9.84 21.27
N ASN A 59 6.82 -9.02 22.09
CA ASN A 59 6.68 -7.59 21.82
C ASN A 59 8.00 -6.87 22.14
N PRO A 60 8.70 -6.28 21.14
CA PRO A 60 9.92 -5.51 21.36
C PRO A 60 9.71 -4.29 22.26
N TYR A 61 8.49 -3.77 22.31
CA TYR A 61 8.07 -2.59 23.06
C TYR A 61 7.44 -2.90 24.42
N ARG A 62 7.49 -4.16 24.89
CA ARG A 62 6.95 -4.51 26.20
C ARG A 62 7.62 -3.70 27.32
N PRO A 63 6.90 -3.30 28.37
CA PRO A 63 7.51 -2.74 29.57
C PRO A 63 8.55 -3.70 30.16
N LYS A 64 9.76 -3.21 30.44
CA LYS A 64 10.76 -4.01 31.16
C LYS A 64 10.35 -4.09 32.62
N SER A 65 10.23 -5.31 33.15
CA SER A 65 9.79 -5.57 34.54
C SER A 65 10.65 -4.90 35.63
N SER A 66 11.80 -4.32 35.28
CA SER A 66 12.76 -3.72 36.21
C SER A 66 12.55 -2.23 36.50
N PHE A 67 11.52 -1.58 35.94
CA PHE A 67 11.20 -0.18 36.24
C PHE A 67 9.72 -0.01 36.59
N GLN A 68 9.32 -0.60 37.72
CA GLN A 68 8.14 -0.12 38.44
C GLN A 68 8.56 1.10 39.27
N CYS A 69 8.31 2.30 38.74
CA CYS A 69 8.27 3.47 39.58
C CYS A 69 6.91 3.45 40.27
N ASN A 70 6.85 2.89 41.49
CA ASN A 70 5.70 3.09 42.35
C ASN A 70 5.68 4.57 42.72
N LEU A 71 4.81 5.34 42.08
CA LEU A 71 4.40 6.66 42.56
C LEU A 71 3.69 6.44 43.90
N ILE A 72 4.45 6.57 44.99
CA ILE A 72 3.93 6.85 46.32
C ILE A 72 3.64 8.36 46.37
#